data_AF-A0A349L0A0-F1
#
_entry.id   AF-A0A349L0A0-F1
#
_cell.length_a   1.000
_cell.length_b   1.000
_cell.length_c   1.000
_cell.angle_alpha   90.00
_cell.angle_beta   90.00
_cell.angle_gamma   90.00
#
_symmetry.space_group_name_H-M   'P 1'
#
loop_
_entity.id
_entity.type
_entity.pdbx_description
1 polymer ?
#
loop_
_entity_poly.entity_id
_entity_poly.type
_entity_poly.pdbx_seq_one_letter_code
_entity_poly.pdbx_strand_id
1 'polypeptide(L)'
;TPTGLTADIGRAVIGAVTGIVANNKVYDGTLVASLNTDGASFVGKIGADSLALVGASGGFADKNAGVGKTVAIAGIALAGADAGNYTLASDVASTTADIAAARLNVLASGVNKVYDGATGATVILADNRIAGDALTLASGGANFADKNAGAGKAVSVSGIVVGGADAGNYIAN
;
A
#
# COMPACT_ATOMS: atom_id res chain seq x y z
N THR A 1 34.18 -59.52 2.07
CA THR A 1 33.79 -58.11 1.83
C THR A 1 32.69 -57.76 2.80
N PRO A 2 32.76 -56.65 3.55
CA PRO A 2 31.64 -56.25 4.41
C PRO A 2 30.40 -55.98 3.54
N THR A 3 29.25 -56.51 3.93
CA THR A 3 27.95 -56.23 3.33
C THR A 3 27.06 -55.57 4.38
N GLY A 4 26.16 -54.67 3.98
CA GLY A 4 25.17 -54.07 4.88
C GLY A 4 25.62 -52.84 5.68
N LEU A 5 26.63 -52.09 5.22
CA LEU A 5 26.94 -50.78 5.80
C LEU A 5 25.95 -49.74 5.29
N THR A 6 25.23 -49.11 6.21
CA THR A 6 24.43 -47.90 5.95
C THR A 6 24.87 -46.78 6.89
N ALA A 7 24.75 -45.54 6.43
CA ALA A 7 25.00 -44.33 7.21
C ALA A 7 24.09 -43.21 6.69
N ASP A 8 23.79 -42.25 7.56
CA ASP A 8 22.92 -41.13 7.24
C ASP A 8 23.71 -39.89 6.83
N ILE A 9 23.13 -39.09 5.94
CA ILE A 9 23.60 -37.75 5.61
C ILE A 9 22.51 -36.76 6.04
N GLY A 10 22.87 -35.83 6.94
CA GLY A 10 21.96 -34.78 7.39
C GLY A 10 21.82 -33.65 6.36
N ARG A 11 20.70 -32.92 6.44
CA ARG A 11 20.48 -31.70 5.66
C ARG A 11 21.35 -30.55 6.18
N ALA A 12 21.84 -29.71 5.28
CA ALA A 12 22.46 -28.44 5.62
C ALA A 12 21.40 -27.41 6.08
N VAL A 13 21.85 -26.26 6.61
CA VAL A 13 20.97 -25.19 7.09
C VAL A 13 21.16 -23.95 6.23
N ILE A 14 20.06 -23.44 5.66
CA ILE A 14 19.98 -22.05 5.21
C ILE A 14 19.59 -21.20 6.41
N GLY A 15 20.55 -20.41 6.89
CA GLY A 15 20.39 -19.58 8.08
C GLY A 15 19.46 -18.38 7.86
N ALA A 16 19.46 -17.83 6.64
CA ALA A 16 18.59 -16.72 6.25
C ALA A 16 18.45 -16.63 4.72
N VAL A 17 17.35 -16.04 4.28
CA VAL A 17 17.18 -15.58 2.90
C VAL A 17 17.23 -14.05 2.89
N THR A 18 18.17 -13.49 2.13
CA THR A 18 18.39 -12.05 2.00
C THR A 18 18.11 -11.59 0.57
N GLY A 19 18.04 -10.27 0.32
CA GLY A 19 17.91 -9.74 -1.04
C GLY A 19 16.49 -9.76 -1.62
N ILE A 20 15.49 -10.20 -0.83
CA ILE A 20 14.08 -9.95 -1.13
C ILE A 20 13.80 -8.46 -0.91
N VAL A 21 13.25 -7.79 -1.92
CA VAL A 21 12.87 -6.38 -1.83
C VAL A 21 11.36 -6.24 -1.98
N ALA A 22 10.78 -5.24 -1.30
CA ALA A 22 9.38 -4.86 -1.52
C ALA A 22 9.31 -3.70 -2.50
N ASN A 23 8.32 -3.74 -3.38
CA ASN A 23 8.06 -2.67 -4.33
C ASN A 23 7.25 -1.55 -3.65
N ASN A 24 7.61 -0.30 -3.96
CA ASN A 24 6.80 0.85 -3.61
C ASN A 24 5.40 0.74 -4.22
N LYS A 25 4.40 1.32 -3.56
CA LYS A 25 3.02 1.36 -4.08
C LYS A 25 2.38 2.73 -3.90
N VAL A 26 1.28 2.94 -4.61
CA VAL A 26 0.32 4.00 -4.29
C VAL A 26 -0.68 3.43 -3.28
N TYR A 27 -1.13 4.28 -2.37
CA TYR A 27 -2.15 3.93 -1.39
C TYR A 27 -3.38 3.32 -2.05
N ASP A 28 -3.73 2.10 -1.64
CA ASP A 28 -4.85 1.32 -2.16
C ASP A 28 -5.75 0.77 -1.04
N GLY A 29 -5.53 1.23 0.20
CA GLY A 29 -6.27 0.80 1.38
C GLY A 29 -5.89 -0.58 1.93
N THR A 30 -4.90 -1.27 1.34
CA THR A 30 -4.50 -2.63 1.73
C THR A 30 -3.11 -2.67 2.36
N LEU A 31 -2.86 -3.72 3.16
CA LEU A 31 -1.54 -4.00 3.74
C LEU A 31 -0.62 -4.79 2.79
N VAL A 32 -1.11 -5.25 1.64
CA VAL A 32 -0.35 -6.17 0.79
C VAL A 32 0.82 -5.44 0.13
N ALA A 33 2.02 -6.02 0.26
CA ALA A 33 3.21 -5.61 -0.45
C ALA A 33 3.50 -6.58 -1.62
N SER A 34 3.85 -6.02 -2.77
CA SER A 34 4.44 -6.79 -3.86
C SER A 34 5.91 -6.99 -3.56
N LEU A 35 6.38 -8.25 -3.61
CA LEU A 35 7.78 -8.59 -3.42
C LEU A 35 8.46 -8.85 -4.76
N ASN A 36 9.72 -8.46 -4.87
CA ASN A 36 10.64 -8.93 -5.90
C ASN A 36 11.68 -9.84 -5.22
N THR A 37 11.73 -11.09 -5.68
CA THR A 37 12.59 -12.15 -5.15
C THR A 37 13.74 -12.53 -6.07
N ASP A 38 13.91 -11.84 -7.21
CA ASP A 38 14.96 -12.17 -8.20
C ASP A 38 16.37 -12.00 -7.62
N GLY A 39 16.52 -11.08 -6.65
CA GLY A 39 17.76 -10.85 -5.92
C GLY A 39 17.96 -11.73 -4.69
N ALA A 40 17.11 -12.75 -4.48
CA ALA A 40 17.20 -13.59 -3.28
C ALA A 40 18.55 -14.34 -3.20
N SER A 41 19.14 -14.34 -2.01
CA SER A 41 20.39 -15.05 -1.69
C SER A 41 20.21 -15.88 -0.43
N PHE A 42 20.89 -17.03 -0.39
CA PHE A 42 20.68 -18.08 0.60
C PHE A 42 21.93 -18.23 1.48
N VAL A 43 21.89 -17.69 2.69
CA VAL A 43 23.02 -17.75 3.63
C VAL A 43 23.17 -19.18 4.13
N GLY A 44 24.32 -19.81 3.84
CA GLY A 44 24.57 -21.22 4.14
C GLY A 44 24.43 -22.16 2.94
N LYS A 45 24.13 -21.64 1.75
CA LYS A 45 24.19 -22.40 0.49
C LYS A 45 25.61 -22.92 0.24
N ILE A 46 25.70 -24.18 -0.14
CA ILE A 46 26.96 -24.87 -0.41
C ILE A 46 27.22 -24.85 -1.92
N GLY A 47 28.43 -24.42 -2.30
CA GLY A 47 28.93 -24.53 -3.68
C GLY A 47 27.97 -23.98 -4.75
N ALA A 48 27.76 -24.79 -5.78
CA ALA A 48 26.95 -24.45 -6.95
C ALA A 48 25.49 -24.93 -6.86
N ASP A 49 25.04 -25.38 -5.69
CA ASP A 49 23.69 -25.93 -5.49
C ASP A 49 22.62 -24.97 -6.02
N SER A 50 21.57 -25.50 -6.61
CA SER A 50 20.47 -24.73 -7.18
C SER A 50 19.38 -24.52 -6.14
N LEU A 51 19.30 -23.28 -5.64
CA LEU A 51 18.26 -22.81 -4.73
C LEU A 51 17.51 -21.61 -5.33
N ALA A 52 16.21 -21.58 -5.09
CA ALA A 52 15.25 -20.56 -5.48
C ALA A 52 14.18 -20.41 -4.39
N LEU A 53 13.22 -19.51 -4.59
CA LEU A 53 12.03 -19.38 -3.75
C LEU A 53 10.79 -19.85 -4.51
N VAL A 54 9.90 -20.58 -3.84
CA VAL A 54 8.55 -20.91 -4.33
C VAL A 54 7.45 -20.17 -3.58
N GLY A 55 7.78 -19.56 -2.44
CA GLY A 55 6.84 -18.79 -1.65
C GLY A 55 7.54 -17.71 -0.83
N ALA A 56 6.88 -16.56 -0.76
CA ALA A 56 7.09 -15.48 0.20
C ALA A 56 5.89 -14.53 0.09
N SER A 57 5.36 -14.05 1.21
CA SER A 57 4.32 -13.02 1.23
C SER A 57 4.81 -11.79 2.00
N GLY A 58 4.43 -10.61 1.55
CA GLY A 58 4.84 -9.33 2.12
C GLY A 58 3.65 -8.53 2.62
N GLY A 59 3.77 -7.93 3.80
CA GLY A 59 2.76 -7.03 4.36
C GLY A 59 3.36 -5.80 5.03
N PHE A 60 2.82 -4.62 4.72
CA PHE A 60 3.10 -3.40 5.47
C PHE A 60 2.49 -3.47 6.88
N ALA A 61 3.15 -2.84 7.85
CA ALA A 61 2.64 -2.76 9.23
C ALA A 61 1.30 -2.01 9.34
N ASP A 62 1.09 -1.03 8.46
CA ASP A 62 -0.15 -0.27 8.34
C ASP A 62 -0.34 0.20 6.88
N LYS A 63 -1.58 0.57 6.52
CA LYS A 63 -1.94 0.95 5.15
C LYS A 63 -1.51 2.37 4.77
N ASN A 64 -1.10 3.20 5.73
CA ASN A 64 -1.02 4.64 5.53
C ASN A 64 0.19 5.05 4.67
N ALA A 65 0.03 6.13 3.91
CA ALA A 65 1.10 6.71 3.11
C ALA A 65 2.32 7.08 3.98
N GLY A 66 3.52 6.85 3.45
CA GLY A 66 4.77 7.06 4.16
C GLY A 66 5.98 6.52 3.41
N VAL A 67 7.16 6.98 3.80
CA VAL A 67 8.46 6.59 3.21
C VAL A 67 9.15 5.57 4.13
N GLY A 68 9.84 4.60 3.54
CA GLY A 68 10.67 3.63 4.26
C GLY A 68 9.86 2.75 5.22
N LYS A 69 8.60 2.48 4.91
CA LYS A 69 7.72 1.68 5.78
C LYS A 69 8.22 0.24 5.82
N THR A 70 8.21 -0.34 7.01
CA THR A 70 8.57 -1.75 7.19
C THR A 70 7.56 -2.66 6.49
N VAL A 71 8.09 -3.61 5.74
CA VAL A 71 7.37 -4.74 5.15
C VAL A 71 7.85 -6.00 5.82
N ALA A 72 6.95 -6.66 6.55
CA ALA A 72 7.20 -7.99 7.10
C ALA A 72 7.05 -9.03 6.00
N ILE A 73 8.00 -9.95 5.89
CA ILE A 73 7.97 -11.07 4.96
C ILE A 73 7.77 -12.35 5.77
N ALA A 74 6.87 -13.21 5.32
CA ALA A 74 6.60 -14.51 5.93
C ALA A 74 6.40 -15.60 4.88
N GLY A 75 6.43 -16.86 5.34
CA GLY A 75 6.17 -18.02 4.47
C GLY A 75 7.23 -18.22 3.40
N ILE A 76 8.49 -17.85 3.69
CA ILE A 76 9.62 -18.10 2.80
C ILE A 76 9.77 -19.62 2.63
N ALA A 77 9.72 -20.08 1.38
CA ALA A 77 9.85 -21.50 1.04
C ALA A 77 10.91 -21.71 -0.03
N LEU A 78 11.85 -22.62 0.25
CA LEU A 78 12.94 -22.98 -0.67
C LEU A 78 12.42 -23.84 -1.83
N ALA A 79 13.03 -23.64 -2.99
CA ALA A 79 12.83 -24.42 -4.20
C ALA A 79 14.15 -24.53 -4.98
N GLY A 80 14.12 -25.13 -6.16
CA GLY A 80 15.32 -25.45 -6.93
C GLY A 80 15.70 -26.93 -6.79
N ALA A 81 16.62 -27.39 -7.65
CA ALA A 81 16.96 -28.80 -7.76
C ALA A 81 17.55 -29.37 -6.45
N ASP A 82 18.24 -28.53 -5.67
CA ASP A 82 18.98 -28.95 -4.48
C ASP A 82 18.27 -28.57 -3.17
N ALA A 83 17.08 -27.99 -3.22
CA ALA A 83 16.35 -27.51 -2.03
C ALA A 83 16.09 -28.60 -0.97
N GLY A 84 15.90 -29.85 -1.42
CA GLY A 84 15.70 -30.99 -0.52
C GLY A 84 16.89 -31.27 0.40
N ASN A 85 18.09 -30.81 0.04
CA ASN A 85 19.31 -30.98 0.83
C ASN A 85 19.41 -30.00 2.01
N TYR A 86 18.45 -29.06 2.13
CA TYR A 86 18.51 -27.98 3.11
C TYR A 86 17.29 -27.97 4.04
N THR A 87 17.52 -27.43 5.24
CA THR A 87 16.50 -26.91 6.15
C THR A 87 16.56 -25.40 6.14
N LEU A 88 15.43 -24.73 6.32
CA LEU A 88 15.36 -23.28 6.48
C LEU A 88 15.25 -22.95 7.96
N ALA A 89 16.19 -22.16 8.49
CA ALA A 89 16.20 -21.80 9.91
C ALA A 89 15.07 -20.83 10.28
N SER A 90 14.66 -19.98 9.34
CA SER A 90 13.58 -19.01 9.51
C SER A 90 12.88 -18.74 8.19
N ASP A 91 11.55 -18.79 8.21
CA ASP A 91 10.69 -18.50 7.07
C ASP A 91 10.20 -17.04 7.06
N VAL A 92 10.79 -16.18 7.90
CA VAL A 92 10.47 -14.75 8.01
C VAL A 92 11.67 -13.88 7.67
N ALA A 93 11.40 -12.70 7.13
CA ALA A 93 12.37 -11.65 6.86
C ALA A 93 11.71 -10.27 6.98
N SER A 94 12.47 -9.21 6.74
CA SER A 94 11.92 -7.85 6.64
C SER A 94 12.65 -7.04 5.58
N THR A 95 11.93 -6.07 5.03
CA THR A 95 12.46 -5.09 4.08
C THR A 95 11.69 -3.78 4.25
N THR A 96 11.93 -2.79 3.40
CA THR A 96 11.23 -1.50 3.44
C THR A 96 10.73 -1.10 2.06
N ALA A 97 9.58 -0.41 2.01
CA ALA A 97 9.06 0.20 0.80
C ALA A 97 8.23 1.45 1.15
N ASP A 98 8.01 2.30 0.14
CA ASP A 98 7.18 3.50 0.27
C ASP A 98 5.73 3.20 -0.12
N ILE A 99 4.80 3.88 0.57
CA ILE A 99 3.41 4.04 0.14
C ILE A 99 3.22 5.52 -0.22
N ALA A 100 3.11 5.82 -1.51
CA ALA A 100 2.76 7.15 -1.98
C ALA A 100 1.27 7.43 -1.75
N ALA A 101 0.91 8.67 -1.42
CA ALA A 101 -0.49 9.08 -1.28
C ALA A 101 -1.26 8.95 -2.61
N ALA A 102 -2.51 8.53 -2.54
CA ALA A 102 -3.41 8.44 -3.69
C ALA A 102 -3.92 9.83 -4.10
N ARG A 103 -4.34 9.99 -5.36
CA ARG A 103 -5.01 11.23 -5.78
C ARG A 103 -6.46 11.22 -5.33
N LEU A 104 -6.88 12.29 -4.65
CA LEU A 104 -8.28 12.54 -4.31
C LEU A 104 -8.83 13.65 -5.22
N ASN A 105 -9.83 13.31 -6.01
CA ASN A 105 -10.56 14.26 -6.83
C ASN A 105 -11.77 14.76 -6.05
N VAL A 106 -11.74 16.01 -5.60
CA VAL A 106 -12.87 16.62 -4.90
C VAL A 106 -13.75 17.36 -5.91
N LEU A 107 -15.07 17.15 -5.80
CA LEU A 107 -16.10 17.76 -6.64
C LEU A 107 -17.05 18.57 -5.75
N ALA A 108 -17.46 19.74 -6.23
CA ALA A 108 -18.44 20.59 -5.57
C ALA A 108 -19.65 20.82 -6.48
N SER A 109 -20.85 20.54 -5.98
CA SER A 109 -22.12 20.74 -6.67
C SER A 109 -22.94 21.81 -5.96
N GLY A 110 -23.31 22.86 -6.68
CA GLY A 110 -24.19 23.91 -6.15
C GLY A 110 -25.59 23.40 -5.83
N VAL A 111 -26.18 23.94 -4.76
CA VAL A 111 -27.56 23.66 -4.36
C VAL A 111 -28.45 24.87 -4.71
N ASN A 112 -29.60 24.60 -5.30
CA ASN A 112 -30.59 25.64 -5.59
C ASN A 112 -31.09 26.30 -4.31
N LYS A 113 -31.28 27.62 -4.34
CA LYS A 113 -31.88 28.39 -3.25
C LYS A 113 -33.08 29.21 -3.75
N VAL A 114 -33.98 29.54 -2.83
CA VAL A 114 -34.98 30.59 -3.04
C VAL A 114 -34.31 31.95 -2.79
N TYR A 115 -34.69 32.97 -3.54
CA TYR A 115 -34.14 34.32 -3.40
C TYR A 115 -34.36 34.86 -1.99
N ASP A 116 -33.27 35.25 -1.33
CA ASP A 116 -33.22 35.78 0.04
C ASP A 116 -32.44 37.10 0.12
N GLY A 117 -32.02 37.65 -1.02
CA GLY A 117 -31.21 38.87 -1.10
C GLY A 117 -29.71 38.71 -0.81
N ALA A 118 -29.21 37.51 -0.55
CA ALA A 118 -27.80 37.23 -0.25
C ALA A 118 -27.11 36.39 -1.35
N THR A 119 -25.79 36.57 -1.51
CA THR A 119 -24.96 35.79 -2.45
C THR A 119 -24.52 34.44 -1.90
N GLY A 120 -24.68 34.20 -0.59
CA GLY A 120 -24.28 32.93 0.03
C GLY A 120 -24.94 31.74 -0.66
N ALA A 121 -24.12 30.74 -1.00
CA ALA A 121 -24.53 29.49 -1.61
C ALA A 121 -24.22 28.31 -0.68
N THR A 122 -24.95 27.22 -0.88
CA THR A 122 -24.65 25.92 -0.29
C THR A 122 -24.13 25.01 -1.40
N VAL A 123 -23.13 24.19 -1.08
CA VAL A 123 -22.60 23.17 -1.98
C VAL A 123 -22.61 21.81 -1.32
N ILE A 124 -22.74 20.77 -2.13
CA ILE A 124 -22.51 19.39 -1.74
C ILE A 124 -21.12 19.03 -2.24
N LEU A 125 -20.27 18.54 -1.33
CA LEU A 125 -18.94 18.05 -1.68
C LEU A 125 -18.99 16.53 -1.82
N ALA A 126 -18.30 16.02 -2.84
CA ALA A 126 -18.10 14.60 -3.07
C ALA A 126 -16.63 14.35 -3.46
N ASP A 127 -16.20 13.10 -3.36
CA ASP A 127 -14.86 12.69 -3.77
C ASP A 127 -14.85 11.23 -4.25
N ASN A 128 -13.68 10.77 -4.69
CA ASN A 128 -13.43 9.42 -5.18
C ASN A 128 -12.61 8.58 -4.18
N ARG A 129 -12.74 8.82 -2.87
CA ARG A 129 -12.01 8.06 -1.85
C ARG A 129 -12.22 6.55 -1.99
N ILE A 130 -11.26 5.79 -1.48
CA ILE A 130 -11.39 4.35 -1.30
C ILE A 130 -12.49 4.06 -0.28
N ALA A 131 -13.35 3.09 -0.59
CA ALA A 131 -14.47 2.73 0.25
C ALA A 131 -13.98 2.28 1.65
N GLY A 132 -14.64 2.81 2.69
CA GLY A 132 -14.26 2.57 4.09
C GLY A 132 -13.33 3.63 4.68
N ASP A 133 -12.71 4.49 3.87
CA ASP A 133 -11.86 5.56 4.39
C ASP A 133 -12.67 6.72 5.00
N ALA A 134 -12.20 7.17 6.16
CA ALA A 134 -12.77 8.24 6.95
C ALA A 134 -12.13 9.59 6.58
N LEU A 135 -12.70 10.24 5.55
CA LEU A 135 -12.39 11.63 5.22
C LEU A 135 -13.55 12.57 5.54
N THR A 136 -13.23 13.79 5.93
CA THR A 136 -14.16 14.91 6.04
C THR A 136 -13.82 15.95 4.99
N LEU A 137 -14.84 16.47 4.31
CA LEU A 137 -14.71 17.57 3.36
C LEU A 137 -15.42 18.79 3.92
N ALA A 138 -14.77 19.94 3.85
CA ALA A 138 -15.40 21.22 4.12
C ALA A 138 -14.94 22.26 3.09
N SER A 139 -15.75 23.29 2.87
CA SER A 139 -15.37 24.46 2.08
C SER A 139 -15.26 25.68 3.00
N GLY A 140 -14.30 26.57 2.70
CA GLY A 140 -14.15 27.85 3.37
C GLY A 140 -15.26 28.84 3.01
N GLY A 141 -15.93 28.63 1.87
CA GLY A 141 -17.14 29.34 1.49
C GLY A 141 -17.59 29.04 0.06
N ALA A 142 -18.88 29.26 -0.20
CA ALA A 142 -19.47 29.20 -1.53
C ALA A 142 -20.40 30.39 -1.77
N ASN A 143 -20.32 30.99 -2.96
CA ASN A 143 -21.10 32.19 -3.31
C ASN A 143 -21.58 32.15 -4.76
N PHE A 144 -22.83 32.54 -4.97
CA PHE A 144 -23.32 32.98 -6.28
C PHE A 144 -22.59 34.25 -6.72
N ALA A 145 -22.43 34.43 -8.04
CA ALA A 145 -21.78 35.61 -8.61
C ALA A 145 -22.47 36.94 -8.23
N ASP A 146 -23.79 36.91 -8.03
CA ASP A 146 -24.60 38.04 -7.57
C ASP A 146 -25.89 37.54 -6.90
N LYS A 147 -26.63 38.44 -6.23
CA LYS A 147 -27.84 38.09 -5.47
C LYS A 147 -29.09 37.86 -6.33
N ASN A 148 -29.13 38.33 -7.58
CA ASN A 148 -30.36 38.42 -8.36
C ASN A 148 -30.84 37.03 -8.81
N ALA A 149 -32.16 36.81 -8.82
CA ALA A 149 -32.74 35.56 -9.28
C ALA A 149 -32.43 35.28 -10.76
N GLY A 150 -32.20 34.02 -11.10
CA GLY A 150 -31.92 33.57 -12.46
C GLY A 150 -31.61 32.07 -12.51
N ALA A 151 -31.75 31.46 -13.68
CA ALA A 151 -31.37 30.06 -13.91
C ALA A 151 -29.87 29.94 -14.22
N GLY A 152 -29.26 28.80 -13.86
CA GLY A 152 -27.87 28.47 -14.24
C GLY A 152 -26.80 29.43 -13.68
N LYS A 153 -27.07 30.10 -12.55
CA LYS A 153 -26.10 31.01 -11.95
C LYS A 153 -24.83 30.27 -11.52
N ALA A 154 -23.67 30.84 -11.86
CA ALA A 154 -22.39 30.31 -11.44
C ALA A 154 -22.21 30.44 -9.91
N VAL A 155 -21.62 29.40 -9.32
CA VAL A 155 -21.21 29.36 -7.91
C VAL A 155 -19.70 29.23 -7.85
N SER A 156 -19.06 30.13 -7.12
CA SER A 156 -17.64 30.01 -6.74
C SER A 156 -17.51 29.25 -5.43
N VAL A 157 -16.52 28.38 -5.32
CA VAL A 157 -16.20 27.62 -4.11
C VAL A 157 -14.73 27.82 -3.81
N SER A 158 -14.40 28.04 -2.55
CA SER A 158 -13.01 28.28 -2.13
C SER A 158 -12.69 27.56 -0.82
N GLY A 159 -11.39 27.37 -0.56
CA GLY A 159 -10.90 26.80 0.69
C GLY A 159 -11.42 25.40 0.96
N ILE A 160 -11.46 24.53 -0.05
CA ILE A 160 -11.76 23.12 0.18
C ILE A 160 -10.66 22.53 1.05
N VAL A 161 -11.04 21.95 2.18
CA VAL A 161 -10.14 21.26 3.11
C VAL A 161 -10.55 19.80 3.22
N VAL A 162 -9.55 18.92 3.26
CA VAL A 162 -9.70 17.48 3.45
C VAL A 162 -9.11 17.14 4.82
N GLY A 163 -9.94 16.56 5.69
CA GLY A 163 -9.55 16.11 7.02
C GLY A 163 -10.00 14.67 7.27
N GLY A 164 -9.88 14.22 8.51
CA GLY A 164 -10.21 12.86 8.92
C GLY A 164 -8.99 11.96 9.08
N ALA A 165 -9.20 10.76 9.60
CA ALA A 165 -8.13 9.83 9.98
C ALA A 165 -7.31 9.37 8.76
N ASP A 166 -7.94 9.26 7.59
CA ASP A 166 -7.30 8.77 6.38
C ASP A 166 -6.82 9.90 5.45
N ALA A 167 -6.95 11.17 5.83
CA ALA A 167 -6.61 12.31 4.95
C ALA A 167 -5.15 12.31 4.50
N GLY A 168 -4.23 11.89 5.37
CA GLY A 168 -2.80 11.78 5.05
C GLY A 168 -2.48 10.77 3.95
N ASN A 169 -3.43 9.89 3.60
CA ASN A 169 -3.28 8.90 2.54
C ASN A 169 -3.58 9.45 1.15
N TYR A 170 -3.96 10.72 1.05
CA TYR A 170 -4.39 11.36 -0.18
C TYR A 170 -3.71 12.71 -0.45
N ILE A 171 -3.61 13.05 -1.73
CA ILE A 171 -3.30 14.39 -2.22
C ILE A 171 -4.52 14.87 -3.02
N ALA A 172 -5.19 15.92 -2.53
CA ALA A 172 -6.33 16.54 -3.20
C ALA A 172 -5.91 17.34 -4.44
N ASN A 173 -6.82 17.48 -5.41
CA ASN A 173 -6.62 18.22 -6.66
C ASN A 173 -7.12 19.66 -6.61
#